data_AF-A0A2U3CHT0-F1
#
_entry.id   AF-A0A2U3CHT0-F1
#
_cell.length_a   1.000
_cell.length_b   1.000
_cell.length_c   1.000
_cell.angle_alpha   90.00
_cell.angle_beta   90.00
_cell.angle_gamma   90.00
#
_symmetry.space_group_name_H-M   'P 1'
#
loop_
_entity.id
_entity.type
_entity.pdbx_description
1 polymer ?
#
loop_
_entity_poly.entity_id
_entity_poly.type
_entity_poly.pdbx_seq_one_letter_code
_entity_poly.pdbx_strand_id
1 'polypeptide(L)'
;MAEPISIILFKGPKCAVCKPVEKHIKRIVDTSQGGATLKIIDTDDHADIASKRYHVYQVPHVLFNDEVILTATQAASMFSSFGGEDTGMFSSEGYDLFNYLFNKLIEAGVKASEADRDRWRKLSIITVSGRLLDVDELETVIRPSIGDYVHIGHLQAIVTSLIAINPIAKGYLFRAGELAGKFGAAQSWLHSYNRNIMNEHRMKNRFKEMLKGFKILYGPNPMALNVASDLSFDQVSDYHVKLHVNGSAHAVENSDIGQDVCGFFAGEIAGLIEVTLGEKAAVTETKCWGLGDHHCEFDIKLGETSDHYDLSKMDSKEFFSETDRLRFELSIGNISKNMYDSLLNKKWMRPAIGDFIHISVLQHILTSLKFSDPFNSTLLAYAGQHYGQILEDFGIISRIINRREIDANLLGAMEFEQACQVLSYYFGNISSLSRIHSPDVVVKQIDDESAIFRVWESAATSGINLKTVDHVTLFPGVEEPPKVHMLDDFLSGFINGRLDLFIEEDVIVREVKCQASGHSHCEFLAELD
;
A
#
# COMPACT_ATOMS: atom_id res chain seq x y z
N MET A 1 -3.91 -21.32 -3.73
CA MET A 1 -4.12 -19.96 -4.26
C MET A 1 -5.61 -19.77 -4.45
N ALA A 2 -6.15 -18.59 -4.15
CA ALA A 2 -7.50 -18.26 -4.60
C ALA A 2 -7.55 -18.46 -6.12
N GLU A 3 -8.64 -19.00 -6.65
CA GLU A 3 -8.80 -19.06 -8.11
C GLU A 3 -8.70 -17.63 -8.67
N PRO A 4 -7.93 -17.40 -9.75
CA PRO A 4 -7.84 -16.08 -10.37
C PRO A 4 -9.24 -15.60 -10.75
N ILE A 5 -9.49 -14.30 -10.61
CA ILE A 5 -10.76 -13.72 -11.04
C ILE A 5 -10.90 -13.91 -12.55
N SER A 6 -11.97 -14.55 -12.98
CA SER A 6 -12.27 -14.75 -14.40
C SER A 6 -12.92 -13.48 -14.95
N ILE A 7 -12.19 -12.72 -15.76
CA ILE A 7 -12.70 -11.55 -16.46
C ILE A 7 -13.10 -11.97 -17.88
N ILE A 8 -14.35 -11.72 -18.26
CA ILE A 8 -14.86 -11.95 -19.61
C ILE A 8 -15.26 -10.62 -20.23
N LEU A 9 -14.59 -10.23 -21.32
CA LEU A 9 -14.95 -9.07 -22.13
C LEU A 9 -15.65 -9.52 -23.40
N PHE A 10 -16.91 -9.13 -23.56
CA PHE A 10 -17.66 -9.23 -24.82
C PHE A 10 -17.46 -7.95 -25.63
N LYS A 11 -16.95 -8.10 -26.86
CA LYS A 11 -16.75 -6.98 -27.79
C LYS A 11 -17.23 -7.33 -29.20
N GLY A 12 -17.32 -6.32 -30.07
CA GLY A 12 -17.56 -6.53 -31.49
C GLY A 12 -16.81 -5.50 -32.34
N PRO A 13 -16.55 -5.78 -33.62
CA PRO A 13 -15.71 -4.95 -34.49
C PRO A 13 -16.27 -3.54 -34.74
N LYS A 14 -17.60 -3.36 -34.64
CA LYS A 14 -18.29 -2.08 -34.84
C LYS A 14 -18.44 -1.24 -33.56
N CYS A 15 -17.97 -1.76 -32.42
CA CYS A 15 -18.11 -1.11 -31.14
C CYS A 15 -16.98 -0.10 -30.90
N ALA A 16 -17.26 1.19 -31.09
CA ALA A 16 -16.27 2.25 -30.89
C ALA A 16 -15.66 2.26 -29.47
N VAL A 17 -16.49 1.97 -28.46
CA VAL A 17 -16.13 1.98 -27.03
C VAL A 17 -15.33 0.73 -26.61
N CYS A 18 -15.37 -0.35 -27.39
CA CYS A 18 -14.78 -1.62 -26.99
C CYS A 18 -13.25 -1.59 -26.96
N LYS A 19 -12.59 -0.80 -27.82
CA LYS A 19 -11.13 -0.66 -27.83
C LYS A 19 -10.59 0.00 -26.56
N PRO A 20 -11.10 1.17 -26.12
CA PRO A 20 -10.72 1.75 -24.83
C PRO A 20 -10.95 0.80 -23.65
N VAL A 21 -12.12 0.16 -23.57
CA VAL A 21 -12.44 -0.81 -22.49
C VAL A 21 -11.46 -1.98 -22.48
N GLU A 22 -11.14 -2.54 -23.65
CA GLU A 22 -10.14 -3.60 -23.77
C GLU A 22 -8.76 -3.16 -23.29
N LYS A 23 -8.30 -1.95 -23.66
CA LYS A 23 -7.01 -1.40 -23.20
C LYS A 23 -6.98 -1.34 -21.67
N HIS A 24 -8.03 -0.80 -21.04
CA HIS A 24 -8.11 -0.72 -19.59
C HIS A 24 -8.16 -2.09 -18.91
N ILE A 25 -8.95 -3.05 -19.44
CA ILE A 25 -9.03 -4.40 -18.85
C ILE A 25 -7.70 -5.14 -18.99
N LYS A 26 -7.01 -5.04 -20.13
CA LYS A 26 -5.67 -5.62 -20.28
C LYS A 26 -4.71 -5.04 -19.25
N ARG A 27 -4.65 -3.71 -19.14
CA ARG A 27 -3.87 -3.04 -18.09
C ARG A 27 -4.23 -3.53 -16.69
N ILE A 28 -5.51 -3.72 -16.36
CA ILE A 28 -5.95 -4.29 -15.07
C ILE A 28 -5.43 -5.72 -14.88
N VAL A 29 -5.53 -6.58 -15.90
CA VAL A 29 -5.07 -7.98 -15.82
C VAL A 29 -3.55 -8.06 -15.71
N ASP A 30 -2.83 -7.27 -16.50
CA ASP A 30 -1.37 -7.23 -16.49
C ASP A 30 -0.84 -6.70 -15.14
N THR A 31 -1.51 -5.70 -14.57
CA THR A 31 -1.19 -5.18 -13.23
C THR A 31 -1.63 -6.11 -12.09
N SER A 32 -2.57 -7.03 -12.32
CA SER A 32 -3.04 -7.99 -11.30
C SER A 32 -2.05 -9.09 -10.94
N GLN A 33 -0.92 -9.20 -11.65
CA GLN A 33 0.13 -10.21 -11.42
C GLN A 33 -0.42 -11.65 -11.35
N GLY A 34 -1.39 -11.99 -12.19
CA GLY A 34 -2.04 -13.31 -12.20
C GLY A 34 -3.21 -13.48 -11.23
N GLY A 35 -3.59 -12.42 -10.51
CA GLY A 35 -4.82 -12.37 -9.71
C GLY A 35 -6.10 -12.35 -10.54
N ALA A 36 -6.01 -12.01 -11.83
CA ALA A 36 -7.09 -12.08 -12.79
C ALA A 36 -6.66 -12.76 -14.09
N THR A 37 -7.63 -13.31 -14.82
CA THR A 37 -7.45 -13.84 -16.17
C THR A 37 -8.43 -13.16 -17.11
N LEU A 38 -7.99 -12.81 -18.32
CA LEU A 38 -8.86 -12.19 -19.33
C LEU A 38 -9.24 -13.19 -20.42
N LYS A 39 -10.55 -13.31 -20.66
CA LYS A 39 -11.10 -13.96 -21.85
C LYS A 39 -11.86 -12.94 -22.68
N ILE A 40 -11.42 -12.71 -23.91
CA ILE A 40 -12.13 -11.84 -24.85
C ILE A 40 -13.00 -12.69 -25.77
N ILE A 41 -14.28 -12.33 -25.89
CA ILE A 41 -15.25 -13.00 -26.76
C ILE A 41 -15.75 -11.98 -27.78
N ASP A 42 -15.47 -12.23 -29.05
CA ASP A 42 -16.07 -11.46 -30.14
C ASP A 42 -17.51 -11.94 -30.37
N THR A 43 -18.48 -11.04 -30.20
CA THR A 43 -19.91 -11.39 -30.31
C THR A 43 -20.34 -11.69 -31.73
N ASP A 44 -19.60 -11.24 -32.75
CA ASP A 44 -19.92 -11.57 -34.14
C ASP A 44 -19.51 -13.02 -34.47
N ASP A 45 -18.38 -13.48 -33.92
CA ASP A 45 -17.87 -14.85 -34.13
C ASP A 45 -18.52 -15.87 -33.17
N HIS A 46 -18.93 -15.43 -31.99
CA HIS A 46 -19.42 -16.29 -30.89
C HIS A 46 -20.79 -15.84 -30.34
N ALA A 47 -21.70 -15.48 -31.25
CA ALA A 47 -23.02 -14.96 -30.92
C ALA A 47 -23.87 -15.91 -30.03
N ASP A 48 -23.71 -17.23 -30.19
CA ASP A 48 -24.43 -18.23 -29.41
C ASP A 48 -23.93 -18.29 -27.96
N ILE A 49 -22.61 -18.21 -27.73
CA ILE A 49 -22.02 -18.13 -26.39
C ILE A 49 -22.49 -16.85 -25.70
N ALA A 50 -22.39 -15.70 -26.38
CA ALA A 50 -22.79 -14.41 -25.82
C ALA A 50 -24.29 -14.39 -25.45
N SER A 51 -25.18 -14.77 -26.38
CA SER A 51 -26.63 -14.64 -26.19
C SER A 51 -27.27 -15.76 -25.36
N LYS A 52 -26.84 -17.01 -25.52
CA LYS A 52 -27.49 -18.16 -24.86
C LYS A 52 -26.91 -18.46 -23.49
N ARG A 53 -25.58 -18.30 -23.30
CA ARG A 53 -24.92 -18.63 -22.04
C ARG A 53 -24.85 -17.44 -21.10
N TYR A 54 -24.57 -16.25 -21.63
CA TYR A 54 -24.32 -15.05 -20.82
C TYR A 54 -25.38 -13.96 -20.97
N HIS A 55 -26.39 -14.16 -21.83
CA HIS A 55 -27.47 -13.21 -22.09
C HIS A 55 -26.97 -11.80 -22.48
N VAL A 56 -25.85 -11.73 -23.21
CA VAL A 56 -25.25 -10.49 -23.71
C VAL A 56 -25.82 -10.17 -25.09
N TYR A 57 -26.51 -9.03 -25.20
CA TYR A 57 -27.12 -8.55 -26.46
C TYR A 57 -26.50 -7.23 -26.96
N GLN A 58 -25.67 -6.58 -26.15
CA GLN A 58 -25.03 -5.31 -26.47
C GLN A 58 -23.59 -5.33 -25.95
N VAL A 59 -22.69 -4.70 -26.71
CA VAL A 59 -21.26 -4.60 -26.42
C VAL A 59 -20.82 -3.14 -26.23
N PRO A 60 -19.81 -2.84 -25.39
CA PRO A 60 -19.03 -3.80 -24.61
C PRO A 60 -19.82 -4.35 -23.41
N HIS A 61 -19.49 -5.57 -22.99
CA HIS A 61 -20.02 -6.17 -21.77
C HIS A 61 -18.88 -6.83 -20.99
N VAL A 62 -18.79 -6.59 -19.69
CA VAL A 62 -17.71 -7.13 -18.85
C VAL A 62 -18.29 -7.91 -17.69
N LEU A 63 -17.81 -9.13 -17.49
CA LEU A 63 -18.20 -9.99 -16.37
C LEU A 63 -16.96 -10.34 -15.53
N PHE A 64 -17.09 -10.34 -14.20
CA PHE A 64 -16.10 -10.89 -13.27
C PHE A 64 -16.73 -12.07 -12.54
N ASN A 65 -16.11 -13.25 -12.60
CA ASN A 65 -16.64 -14.49 -12.02
C ASN A 65 -18.12 -14.74 -12.40
N ASP A 66 -18.44 -14.54 -13.68
CA ASP A 66 -19.79 -14.62 -14.25
C ASP A 66 -20.82 -13.59 -13.74
N GLU A 67 -20.45 -12.67 -12.84
CA GLU A 67 -21.28 -11.51 -12.45
C GLU A 67 -21.10 -10.35 -13.44
N VAL A 68 -22.19 -9.72 -13.90
CA VAL A 68 -22.14 -8.57 -14.82
C VAL A 68 -21.63 -7.33 -14.10
N ILE A 69 -20.54 -6.76 -14.62
CA ILE A 69 -19.85 -5.61 -14.04
C ILE A 69 -20.06 -4.35 -14.85
N LEU A 70 -19.92 -4.42 -16.17
CA LEU A 70 -20.09 -3.27 -17.06
C LEU A 70 -20.99 -3.67 -18.23
N THR A 71 -22.04 -2.88 -18.43
CA THR A 71 -22.94 -3.00 -19.59
C THR A 71 -22.59 -1.96 -20.65
N ALA A 72 -23.05 -2.18 -21.88
CA ALA A 72 -22.84 -1.26 -22.99
C ALA A 72 -23.38 0.15 -22.71
N THR A 73 -24.53 0.24 -22.03
CA THR A 73 -25.14 1.51 -21.63
C THR A 73 -24.31 2.24 -20.58
N GLN A 74 -23.79 1.54 -19.57
CA GLN A 74 -22.89 2.14 -18.58
C GLN A 74 -21.60 2.62 -19.22
N ALA A 75 -20.97 1.79 -20.05
CA ALA A 75 -19.77 2.17 -20.79
C ALA A 75 -20.05 3.42 -21.64
N ALA A 76 -21.11 3.44 -22.43
CA ALA A 76 -21.49 4.60 -23.23
C ALA A 76 -21.70 5.86 -22.38
N SER A 77 -22.33 5.76 -21.19
CA SER A 77 -22.53 6.91 -20.31
C SER A 77 -21.23 7.48 -19.74
N MET A 78 -20.26 6.61 -19.43
CA MET A 78 -18.93 7.03 -18.96
C MET A 78 -18.16 7.79 -20.05
N PHE A 79 -18.33 7.42 -21.33
CA PHE A 79 -17.70 8.12 -22.45
C PHE A 79 -18.51 9.33 -22.97
N SER A 80 -19.85 9.31 -22.89
CA SER A 80 -20.70 10.37 -23.44
C SER A 80 -20.73 11.64 -22.62
N SER A 81 -20.31 11.57 -21.35
CA SER A 81 -20.35 12.72 -20.42
C SER A 81 -19.28 13.77 -20.72
N PHE A 82 -18.40 13.54 -21.71
CA PHE A 82 -17.19 14.34 -21.94
C PHE A 82 -17.05 14.76 -23.41
N GLY A 83 -18.09 15.38 -23.97
CA GLY A 83 -18.13 15.87 -25.36
C GLY A 83 -17.27 17.12 -25.61
N GLY A 84 -15.98 17.07 -25.32
CA GLY A 84 -14.99 18.07 -25.71
C GLY A 84 -14.02 17.50 -26.73
N GLU A 85 -14.11 17.94 -27.98
CA GLU A 85 -13.13 17.61 -29.01
C GLU A 85 -11.77 18.24 -28.64
N ASP A 86 -10.69 17.43 -28.67
CA ASP A 86 -9.27 17.80 -28.55
C ASP A 86 -8.62 18.05 -27.17
N THR A 87 -8.50 17.01 -26.32
CA THR A 87 -7.37 16.96 -25.36
C THR A 87 -6.69 15.58 -25.35
N GLY A 88 -5.34 15.61 -25.30
CA GLY A 88 -4.46 14.49 -25.60
C GLY A 88 -4.48 13.31 -24.62
N MET A 89 -3.55 12.38 -24.86
CA MET A 89 -3.44 10.99 -24.38
C MET A 89 -3.51 10.72 -22.85
N PHE A 90 -3.76 11.74 -22.04
CA PHE A 90 -3.98 11.68 -20.58
C PHE A 90 -5.22 12.47 -20.14
N SER A 91 -6.26 12.54 -20.97
CA SER A 91 -7.54 13.09 -20.56
C SER A 91 -8.08 12.28 -19.36
N SER A 92 -8.70 12.97 -18.40
CA SER A 92 -9.37 12.38 -17.23
C SER A 92 -10.42 11.30 -17.61
N GLU A 93 -10.78 11.23 -18.89
CA GLU A 93 -11.79 10.36 -19.51
C GLU A 93 -11.50 8.85 -19.34
N GLY A 94 -10.23 8.43 -19.41
CA GLY A 94 -9.85 7.04 -19.23
C GLY A 94 -9.80 6.61 -17.76
N TYR A 95 -9.68 7.56 -16.84
CA TYR A 95 -9.43 7.31 -15.43
C TYR A 95 -10.69 6.76 -14.74
N ASP A 96 -11.87 7.30 -15.04
CA ASP A 96 -13.13 6.91 -14.40
C ASP A 96 -13.54 5.47 -14.74
N LEU A 97 -13.47 5.09 -16.02
CA LEU A 97 -13.78 3.72 -16.45
C LEU A 97 -12.77 2.73 -15.86
N PHE A 98 -11.48 3.07 -15.92
CA PHE A 98 -10.43 2.26 -15.35
C PHE A 98 -10.72 2.00 -13.86
N ASN A 99 -10.95 3.07 -13.09
CA ASN A 99 -11.21 2.94 -11.66
C ASN A 99 -12.51 2.20 -11.36
N TYR A 100 -13.57 2.37 -12.15
CA TYR A 100 -14.81 1.63 -11.99
C TYR A 100 -14.59 0.12 -12.14
N LEU A 101 -13.94 -0.28 -13.23
CA LEU A 101 -13.61 -1.68 -13.51
C LEU A 101 -12.65 -2.23 -12.45
N PHE A 102 -11.69 -1.41 -12.04
CA PHE A 102 -10.73 -1.74 -11.00
C PHE A 102 -11.43 -2.02 -9.67
N ASN A 103 -12.35 -1.14 -9.22
CA ASN A 103 -13.13 -1.29 -7.99
C ASN A 103 -13.99 -2.56 -7.97
N LYS A 104 -14.62 -2.87 -9.10
CA LYS A 104 -15.45 -4.08 -9.22
C LYS A 104 -14.62 -5.37 -9.16
N LEU A 105 -13.37 -5.31 -9.59
CA LEU A 105 -12.44 -6.44 -9.49
C LEU A 105 -12.15 -6.71 -8.01
N ILE A 106 -12.01 -5.65 -7.20
CA ILE A 106 -11.84 -5.73 -5.75
C ILE A 106 -13.00 -6.50 -5.12
N GLU A 107 -14.23 -6.07 -5.42
CA GLU A 107 -15.44 -6.67 -4.85
C GLU A 107 -15.53 -8.18 -5.16
N ALA A 108 -15.25 -8.57 -6.41
CA ALA A 108 -15.24 -9.97 -6.83
C ALA A 108 -14.11 -10.78 -6.18
N GLY A 109 -12.94 -10.16 -6.02
CA GLY A 109 -11.80 -10.73 -5.33
C GLY A 109 -12.13 -11.09 -3.89
N VAL A 110 -12.69 -10.17 -3.11
CA VAL A 110 -13.00 -10.36 -1.68
C VAL A 110 -13.87 -11.60 -1.43
N LYS A 111 -14.88 -11.86 -2.29
CA LYS A 111 -15.82 -12.99 -2.12
C LYS A 111 -15.19 -14.38 -2.28
N ALA A 112 -14.13 -14.52 -3.09
CA ALA A 112 -13.75 -15.82 -3.64
C ALA A 112 -12.89 -16.75 -2.75
N SER A 113 -12.33 -16.32 -1.60
CA SER A 113 -11.48 -17.24 -0.80
C SER A 113 -11.22 -16.84 0.66
N GLU A 114 -12.27 -16.57 1.41
CA GLU A 114 -12.16 -15.96 2.76
C GLU A 114 -11.36 -16.82 3.77
N ALA A 115 -11.56 -18.15 3.80
CA ALA A 115 -10.95 -19.03 4.82
C ALA A 115 -9.45 -19.30 4.61
N ASP A 116 -9.02 -19.65 3.39
CA ASP A 116 -7.61 -19.88 3.10
C ASP A 116 -6.80 -18.57 3.19
N ARG A 117 -7.40 -17.45 2.78
CA ARG A 117 -6.78 -16.13 2.95
C ARG A 117 -6.56 -15.80 4.42
N ASP A 118 -7.54 -16.04 5.28
CA ASP A 118 -7.42 -15.76 6.70
C ASP A 118 -6.25 -16.52 7.36
N ARG A 119 -6.00 -17.76 6.95
CA ARG A 119 -4.85 -18.54 7.45
C ARG A 119 -3.51 -17.96 7.02
N TRP A 120 -3.36 -17.62 5.74
CA TRP A 120 -2.12 -17.03 5.20
C TRP A 120 -1.84 -15.64 5.75
N ARG A 121 -2.89 -14.82 5.89
CA ARG A 121 -2.80 -13.50 6.54
C ARG A 121 -2.15 -13.59 7.91
N LYS A 122 -2.67 -14.47 8.77
CA LYS A 122 -2.15 -14.68 10.13
C LYS A 122 -0.69 -15.11 10.10
N LEU A 123 -0.38 -16.09 9.26
CA LEU A 123 0.94 -16.69 9.18
C LEU A 123 2.02 -15.70 8.73
N SER A 124 1.72 -14.89 7.71
CA SER A 124 2.65 -13.86 7.24
C SER A 124 2.90 -12.80 8.30
N ILE A 125 1.86 -12.32 8.99
CA ILE A 125 2.00 -11.32 10.06
C ILE A 125 2.82 -11.88 11.23
N ILE A 126 2.58 -13.13 11.62
CA ILE A 126 3.38 -13.83 12.64
C ILE A 126 4.85 -13.94 12.20
N THR A 127 5.10 -14.21 10.92
CA THR A 127 6.47 -14.34 10.40
C THR A 127 7.24 -13.02 10.48
N VAL A 128 6.61 -11.92 10.07
CA VAL A 128 7.20 -10.58 10.24
C VAL A 128 7.43 -10.29 11.71
N SER A 129 6.45 -10.60 12.55
CA SER A 129 6.50 -10.34 13.99
C SER A 129 7.54 -11.14 14.74
N GLY A 130 7.73 -12.42 14.38
CA GLY A 130 8.77 -13.26 14.98
C GLY A 130 10.15 -12.67 14.79
N ARG A 131 10.42 -12.10 13.62
CA ARG A 131 11.69 -11.40 13.36
C ARG A 131 11.87 -10.15 14.20
N LEU A 132 10.79 -9.43 14.51
CA LEU A 132 10.88 -8.26 15.38
C LEU A 132 11.19 -8.64 16.81
N LEU A 133 10.60 -9.74 17.30
CA LEU A 133 10.93 -10.27 18.61
C LEU A 133 12.38 -10.75 18.69
N ASP A 134 12.92 -11.34 17.61
CA ASP A 134 14.35 -11.70 17.53
C ASP A 134 15.28 -10.46 17.63
N VAL A 135 14.89 -9.33 17.02
CA VAL A 135 15.66 -8.07 17.08
C VAL A 135 15.75 -7.52 18.50
N ASP A 136 14.70 -7.68 19.28
CA ASP A 136 14.63 -7.20 20.67
C ASP A 136 15.52 -7.98 21.63
N GLU A 137 15.86 -9.22 21.28
CA GLU A 137 16.87 -10.01 21.98
C GLU A 137 18.32 -9.55 21.68
N LEU A 138 18.49 -8.49 20.87
CA LEU A 138 19.67 -7.59 20.83
C LEU A 138 21.00 -8.17 20.29
N GLU A 139 21.05 -8.76 19.09
CA GLU A 139 22.32 -8.89 18.34
C GLU A 139 22.26 -8.68 16.82
N THR A 140 21.09 -8.62 16.19
CA THR A 140 21.00 -8.59 14.71
C THR A 140 20.22 -7.40 14.16
N VAL A 141 20.89 -6.58 13.35
CA VAL A 141 20.26 -5.57 12.48
C VAL A 141 19.65 -6.28 11.27
N ILE A 142 18.37 -6.03 10.95
CA ILE A 142 17.67 -6.64 9.81
C ILE A 142 18.33 -6.25 8.48
N ARG A 143 18.72 -4.98 8.36
CA ARG A 143 19.39 -4.37 7.20
C ARG A 143 20.81 -3.94 7.60
N PRO A 144 21.78 -4.86 7.61
CA PRO A 144 23.12 -4.59 8.13
C PRO A 144 23.87 -3.48 7.37
N SER A 145 23.51 -3.18 6.12
CA SER A 145 24.20 -2.18 5.31
C SER A 145 23.65 -0.77 5.54
N ILE A 146 22.33 -0.61 5.67
CA ILE A 146 21.66 0.71 5.79
C ILE A 146 20.97 0.98 7.13
N GLY A 147 20.90 -0.02 8.01
CA GLY A 147 20.23 0.06 9.33
C GLY A 147 18.72 -0.15 9.25
N ASP A 148 18.04 -0.32 10.39
CA ASP A 148 16.62 -0.72 10.43
C ASP A 148 15.63 0.45 10.51
N TYR A 149 16.10 1.67 10.26
CA TYR A 149 15.29 2.87 10.36
C TYR A 149 15.05 3.47 8.98
N VAL A 150 13.81 3.92 8.73
CA VAL A 150 13.41 4.63 7.51
C VAL A 150 12.79 5.96 7.87
N HIS A 151 12.95 6.95 6.98
CA HIS A 151 12.36 8.25 7.18
C HIS A 151 10.81 8.13 7.18
N ILE A 152 10.15 8.77 8.14
CA ILE A 152 8.69 8.74 8.34
C ILE A 152 7.92 9.15 7.07
N GLY A 153 8.49 10.05 6.28
CA GLY A 153 7.91 10.47 5.02
C GLY A 153 7.64 9.31 4.04
N HIS A 154 8.39 8.21 4.08
CA HIS A 154 8.05 7.02 3.27
C HIS A 154 6.74 6.36 3.74
N LEU A 155 6.56 6.23 5.06
CA LEU A 155 5.31 5.74 5.64
C LEU A 155 4.14 6.65 5.25
N GLN A 156 4.30 7.97 5.42
CA GLN A 156 3.27 8.96 5.11
C GLN A 156 2.93 8.96 3.62
N ALA A 157 3.94 8.87 2.75
CA ALA A 157 3.75 8.80 1.31
C ALA A 157 2.96 7.55 0.90
N ILE A 158 3.32 6.38 1.43
CA ILE A 158 2.63 5.12 1.13
C ILE A 158 1.15 5.19 1.55
N VAL A 159 0.89 5.61 2.79
CA VAL A 159 -0.48 5.72 3.31
C VAL A 159 -1.29 6.76 2.54
N THR A 160 -0.72 7.94 2.29
CA THR A 160 -1.40 9.02 1.56
C THR A 160 -1.69 8.63 0.11
N SER A 161 -0.75 7.96 -0.57
CA SER A 161 -0.95 7.48 -1.95
C SER A 161 -2.00 6.38 -2.06
N LEU A 162 -2.04 5.45 -1.10
CA LEU A 162 -3.09 4.43 -1.04
C LEU A 162 -4.48 5.08 -0.94
N ILE A 163 -4.60 6.05 -0.04
CA ILE A 163 -5.83 6.79 0.20
C ILE A 163 -6.21 7.64 -1.01
N ALA A 164 -5.24 8.29 -1.67
CA ALA A 164 -5.45 9.14 -2.86
C ALA A 164 -6.01 8.38 -4.07
N ILE A 165 -5.71 7.08 -4.18
CA ILE A 165 -6.24 6.25 -5.28
C ILE A 165 -7.67 5.84 -5.00
N ASN A 166 -7.97 5.46 -3.76
CA ASN A 166 -9.28 4.98 -3.40
C ASN A 166 -9.58 5.27 -1.91
N PRO A 167 -10.65 6.01 -1.59
CA PRO A 167 -11.07 6.25 -0.21
C PRO A 167 -11.28 4.97 0.62
N ILE A 168 -11.68 3.87 -0.04
CA ILE A 168 -11.87 2.54 0.58
C ILE A 168 -10.56 1.99 1.15
N ALA A 169 -9.40 2.47 0.66
CA ALA A 169 -8.08 2.12 1.21
C ALA A 169 -7.98 2.38 2.72
N LYS A 170 -8.74 3.33 3.28
CA LYS A 170 -8.82 3.54 4.73
C LYS A 170 -9.38 2.32 5.47
N GLY A 171 -10.43 1.70 4.92
CA GLY A 171 -10.98 0.46 5.46
C GLY A 171 -10.00 -0.71 5.32
N TYR A 172 -9.26 -0.81 4.20
CA TYR A 172 -8.21 -1.81 4.04
C TYR A 172 -7.05 -1.62 5.03
N LEU A 173 -6.62 -0.38 5.24
CA LEU A 173 -5.61 0.00 6.23
C LEU A 173 -6.09 -0.36 7.64
N PHE A 174 -7.32 -0.02 8.01
CA PHE A 174 -7.90 -0.40 9.29
C PHE A 174 -7.92 -1.91 9.49
N ARG A 175 -8.39 -2.67 8.50
CA ARG A 175 -8.42 -4.13 8.59
C ARG A 175 -7.01 -4.74 8.68
N ALA A 176 -6.06 -4.20 7.91
CA ALA A 176 -4.66 -4.58 7.99
C ALA A 176 -4.08 -4.30 9.38
N GLY A 177 -4.40 -3.14 9.96
CA GLY A 177 -4.07 -2.78 11.33
C GLY A 177 -4.67 -3.76 12.34
N GLU A 178 -5.96 -4.07 12.23
CA GLU A 178 -6.64 -5.02 13.12
C GLU A 178 -5.98 -6.40 13.13
N LEU A 179 -5.56 -6.89 11.95
CA LEU A 179 -4.80 -8.13 11.84
C LEU A 179 -3.40 -8.00 12.47
N ALA A 180 -2.71 -6.88 12.24
CA ALA A 180 -1.41 -6.60 12.88
C ALA A 180 -1.54 -6.50 14.41
N GLY A 181 -2.62 -5.92 14.94
CA GLY A 181 -2.85 -5.86 16.38
C GLY A 181 -3.13 -7.24 17.00
N LYS A 182 -3.82 -8.13 16.27
CA LYS A 182 -4.17 -9.48 16.74
C LYS A 182 -3.02 -10.48 16.65
N PHE A 183 -2.21 -10.39 15.61
CA PHE A 183 -1.21 -11.41 15.26
C PHE A 183 0.22 -10.87 15.23
N GLY A 184 0.37 -9.56 15.45
CA GLY A 184 1.63 -8.84 15.33
C GLY A 184 2.48 -8.85 16.61
N ALA A 185 3.73 -8.37 16.49
CA ALA A 185 4.66 -8.25 17.62
C ALA A 185 4.15 -7.29 18.72
N ALA A 186 3.29 -6.34 18.36
CA ALA A 186 2.71 -5.36 19.27
C ALA A 186 2.01 -6.00 20.48
N GLN A 187 1.40 -7.18 20.31
CA GLN A 187 0.76 -7.90 21.41
C GLN A 187 1.81 -8.35 22.46
N SER A 188 2.87 -9.00 22.00
CA SER A 188 3.98 -9.46 22.85
C SER A 188 4.66 -8.29 23.57
N TRP A 189 4.87 -7.18 22.87
CA TRP A 189 5.43 -5.96 23.44
C TRP A 189 4.52 -5.34 24.50
N LEU A 190 3.23 -5.22 24.20
CA LEU A 190 2.25 -4.68 25.13
C LEU A 190 2.25 -5.45 26.45
N HIS A 191 2.24 -6.78 26.39
CA HIS A 191 2.29 -7.64 27.57
C HIS A 191 3.64 -7.58 28.30
N SER A 192 4.75 -7.42 27.56
CA SER A 192 6.08 -7.27 28.14
C SER A 192 6.25 -5.95 28.88
N TYR A 193 5.73 -4.85 28.31
CA TYR A 193 5.76 -3.52 28.90
C TYR A 193 4.81 -3.35 30.06
N ASN A 194 3.65 -4.02 30.06
CA ASN A 194 2.75 -4.02 31.21
C ASN A 194 2.19 -5.41 31.53
N ARG A 195 2.94 -6.17 32.33
CA ARG A 195 2.56 -7.50 32.81
C ARG A 195 1.27 -7.51 33.64
N ASN A 196 0.86 -6.37 34.21
CA ASN A 196 -0.37 -6.29 35.01
C ASN A 196 -1.64 -6.49 34.18
N ILE A 197 -1.57 -6.30 32.85
CA ILE A 197 -2.68 -6.59 31.93
C ILE A 197 -3.18 -8.03 32.13
N MET A 198 -2.27 -9.00 32.18
CA MET A 198 -2.65 -10.43 32.31
C MET A 198 -3.04 -10.81 33.74
N ASN A 199 -2.55 -10.09 34.74
CA ASN A 199 -2.82 -10.35 36.16
C ASN A 199 -4.19 -9.79 36.62
N GLU A 200 -4.75 -8.84 35.88
CA GLU A 200 -6.01 -8.21 36.24
C GLU A 200 -7.19 -9.01 35.66
N HIS A 201 -8.11 -9.42 36.53
CA HIS A 201 -9.27 -10.23 36.17
C HIS A 201 -10.50 -9.39 35.82
N ARG A 202 -10.58 -8.15 36.32
CA ARG A 202 -11.71 -7.26 36.04
C ARG A 202 -11.44 -6.51 34.74
N MET A 203 -12.29 -6.72 33.74
CA MET A 203 -12.13 -6.13 32.41
C MET A 203 -11.88 -4.60 32.47
N LYS A 204 -12.66 -3.84 33.25
CA LYS A 204 -12.46 -2.40 33.47
C LYS A 204 -11.03 -2.03 33.88
N ASN A 205 -10.46 -2.76 34.84
CA ASN A 205 -9.13 -2.49 35.33
C ASN A 205 -8.07 -2.98 34.33
N ARG A 206 -8.32 -4.12 33.66
CA ARG A 206 -7.46 -4.65 32.61
C ARG A 206 -7.35 -3.67 31.46
N PHE A 207 -8.46 -3.03 31.07
CA PHE A 207 -8.47 -1.98 30.07
C PHE A 207 -7.62 -0.79 30.50
N LYS A 208 -7.72 -0.33 31.75
CA LYS A 208 -6.85 0.74 32.27
C LYS A 208 -5.36 0.37 32.25
N GLU A 209 -5.01 -0.87 32.60
CA GLU A 209 -3.62 -1.35 32.48
C GLU A 209 -3.17 -1.41 31.02
N MET A 210 -4.06 -1.79 30.10
CA MET A 210 -3.80 -1.77 28.67
C MET A 210 -3.51 -0.36 28.15
N LEU A 211 -4.29 0.66 28.56
CA LEU A 211 -4.04 2.05 28.19
C LEU A 211 -2.66 2.54 28.68
N LYS A 212 -2.23 2.15 29.88
CA LYS A 212 -0.86 2.42 30.36
C LYS A 212 0.18 1.74 29.47
N GLY A 213 -0.09 0.51 29.05
CA GLY A 213 0.75 -0.24 28.10
C GLY A 213 0.88 0.47 26.76
N PHE A 214 -0.22 1.00 26.20
CA PHE A 214 -0.19 1.79 24.97
C PHE A 214 0.72 3.01 25.06
N LYS A 215 0.70 3.73 26.19
CA LYS A 215 1.57 4.89 26.38
C LYS A 215 3.06 4.52 26.28
N ILE A 216 3.44 3.34 26.75
CA ILE A 216 4.82 2.83 26.66
C ILE A 216 5.11 2.30 25.26
N LEU A 217 4.19 1.50 24.69
CA LEU A 217 4.34 0.86 23.40
C LEU A 217 4.51 1.86 22.25
N TYR A 218 3.66 2.88 22.21
CA TYR A 218 3.59 3.83 21.09
C TYR A 218 4.28 5.16 21.36
N GLY A 219 4.48 5.51 22.63
CA GLY A 219 5.25 6.70 23.01
C GLY A 219 6.75 6.50 22.87
N PRO A 220 7.55 7.50 23.27
CA PRO A 220 9.01 7.39 23.29
C PRO A 220 9.46 6.23 24.18
N ASN A 221 10.07 5.21 23.59
CA ASN A 221 10.57 4.04 24.30
C ASN A 221 11.96 3.61 23.81
N PRO A 222 12.73 2.84 24.60
CA PRO A 222 14.09 2.44 24.25
C PRO A 222 14.22 1.56 23.00
N MET A 223 13.14 0.87 22.63
CA MET A 223 13.07 0.03 21.43
C MET A 223 12.73 0.87 20.18
N ALA A 224 12.33 2.12 20.40
CA ALA A 224 12.24 3.24 19.47
C ALA A 224 11.55 2.95 18.13
N LEU A 225 10.37 2.30 18.17
CA LEU A 225 9.48 2.26 17.00
C LEU A 225 9.14 3.68 16.48
N ASN A 226 9.21 4.69 17.36
CA ASN A 226 9.00 6.12 17.10
C ASN A 226 7.64 6.42 16.45
N VAL A 227 6.59 5.75 16.90
CA VAL A 227 5.24 5.90 16.35
C VAL A 227 4.61 7.24 16.77
N ALA A 228 4.84 7.72 17.99
CA ALA A 228 4.28 8.98 18.49
C ALA A 228 5.17 9.68 19.53
N SER A 229 5.04 11.00 19.66
CA SER A 229 5.81 11.80 20.62
C SER A 229 5.27 11.72 22.03
N ASP A 230 3.94 11.64 22.17
CA ASP A 230 3.26 11.46 23.44
C ASP A 230 1.86 10.91 23.21
N LEU A 231 1.38 10.17 24.20
CA LEU A 231 0.00 9.69 24.28
C LEU A 231 -0.63 10.19 25.58
N SER A 232 -1.83 10.77 25.46
CA SER A 232 -2.67 11.14 26.59
C SER A 232 -4.09 10.60 26.42
N PHE A 233 -4.78 10.42 27.55
CA PHE A 233 -6.13 9.84 27.57
C PHE A 233 -7.09 10.79 28.26
N ASP A 234 -8.20 11.09 27.59
CA ASP A 234 -9.30 11.88 28.11
C ASP A 234 -10.58 11.02 28.18
N GLN A 235 -11.56 11.49 28.96
CA GLN A 235 -12.88 10.83 29.07
C GLN A 235 -12.82 9.34 29.44
N VAL A 236 -11.85 8.93 30.27
CA VAL A 236 -11.65 7.53 30.66
C VAL A 236 -12.82 7.03 31.51
N SER A 237 -13.71 6.25 30.87
CA SER A 237 -14.77 5.49 31.52
C SER A 237 -14.46 3.99 31.49
N ASP A 238 -15.45 3.15 31.80
CA ASP A 238 -15.25 1.71 31.90
C ASP A 238 -15.17 1.03 30.52
N TYR A 239 -15.77 1.65 29.50
CA TYR A 239 -15.92 1.08 28.16
C TYR A 239 -15.60 2.09 27.05
N HIS A 240 -15.20 3.31 27.42
CA HIS A 240 -15.01 4.39 26.48
C HIS A 240 -13.85 5.28 26.92
N VAL A 241 -12.99 5.64 25.97
CA VAL A 241 -11.84 6.54 26.19
C VAL A 241 -11.54 7.32 24.92
N LYS A 242 -11.09 8.55 25.08
CA LYS A 242 -10.46 9.32 24.01
C LYS A 242 -8.95 9.25 24.14
N LEU A 243 -8.29 8.75 23.10
CA LEU A 243 -6.83 8.72 23.01
C LEU A 243 -6.36 9.90 22.16
N HIS A 244 -5.47 10.72 22.69
CA HIS A 244 -4.77 11.75 21.94
C HIS A 244 -3.35 11.28 21.63
N VAL A 245 -2.96 11.38 20.36
CA VAL A 245 -1.65 10.98 19.86
C VAL A 245 -0.98 12.20 19.27
N ASN A 246 0.00 12.71 20.02
CA ASN A 246 0.81 13.83 19.59
C ASN A 246 1.93 13.30 18.70
N GLY A 247 2.20 14.00 17.60
CA GLY A 247 3.30 13.65 16.69
C GLY A 247 3.20 12.24 16.09
N SER A 248 2.00 11.74 15.78
CA SER A 248 1.81 10.43 15.12
C SER A 248 2.61 10.34 13.83
N ALA A 249 3.51 9.37 13.69
CA ALA A 249 4.31 9.14 12.49
C ALA A 249 3.45 8.97 11.23
N HIS A 250 2.20 8.52 11.37
CA HIS A 250 1.27 8.37 10.25
C HIS A 250 0.81 9.72 9.66
N ALA A 251 0.81 10.80 10.45
CA ALA A 251 0.11 12.04 10.07
C ALA A 251 0.84 13.34 10.42
N VAL A 252 1.83 13.33 11.31
CA VAL A 252 2.50 14.54 11.80
C VAL A 252 3.14 15.35 10.67
N GLU A 253 2.89 16.66 10.67
CA GLU A 253 3.29 17.60 9.60
C GLU A 253 2.73 17.24 8.20
N ASN A 254 1.70 16.39 8.13
CA ASN A 254 0.98 16.16 6.89
C ASN A 254 0.07 17.36 6.58
N SER A 255 -0.17 17.62 5.30
CA SER A 255 -1.08 18.70 4.91
C SER A 255 -2.53 18.31 5.15
N ASP A 256 -3.42 19.30 5.20
CA ASP A 256 -4.87 19.04 5.19
C ASP A 256 -5.26 18.40 3.85
N ILE A 257 -5.59 17.11 3.91
CA ILE A 257 -6.07 16.31 2.78
C ILE A 257 -7.58 16.10 2.82
N GLY A 258 -8.28 16.75 3.76
CA GLY A 258 -9.72 16.60 3.96
C GLY A 258 -10.14 15.26 4.57
N GLN A 259 -9.20 14.42 5.03
CA GLN A 259 -9.54 13.14 5.65
C GLN A 259 -8.49 12.60 6.63
N ASP A 260 -8.95 11.68 7.47
CA ASP A 260 -8.15 10.92 8.42
C ASP A 260 -7.21 9.91 7.72
N VAL A 261 -5.98 9.74 8.23
CA VAL A 261 -4.95 8.86 7.61
C VAL A 261 -4.43 7.77 8.53
N CYS A 262 -4.77 7.78 9.82
CA CYS A 262 -4.25 6.81 10.78
C CYS A 262 -5.13 5.56 10.88
N GLY A 263 -5.81 5.17 9.80
CA GLY A 263 -6.70 4.01 9.77
C GLY A 263 -6.00 2.73 10.21
N PHE A 264 -4.75 2.50 9.77
CA PHE A 264 -3.95 1.35 10.23
C PHE A 264 -3.70 1.37 11.74
N PHE A 265 -3.35 2.52 12.29
CA PHE A 265 -3.09 2.67 13.72
C PHE A 265 -4.37 2.45 14.56
N ALA A 266 -5.51 2.99 14.10
CA ALA A 266 -6.81 2.72 14.70
C ALA A 266 -7.15 1.22 14.68
N GLY A 267 -6.89 0.55 13.55
CA GLY A 267 -7.05 -0.88 13.40
C GLY A 267 -6.18 -1.68 14.37
N GLU A 268 -4.89 -1.34 14.48
CA GLU A 268 -3.95 -2.03 15.38
C GLU A 268 -4.40 -1.95 16.84
N ILE A 269 -4.85 -0.78 17.29
CA ILE A 269 -5.45 -0.60 18.61
C ILE A 269 -6.67 -1.51 18.78
N ALA A 270 -7.58 -1.55 17.81
CA ALA A 270 -8.77 -2.39 17.87
C ALA A 270 -8.42 -3.89 17.97
N GLY A 271 -7.45 -4.33 17.16
CA GLY A 271 -6.96 -5.71 17.17
C GLY A 271 -6.30 -6.10 18.49
N LEU A 272 -5.47 -5.22 19.05
CA LEU A 272 -4.84 -5.43 20.36
C LEU A 272 -5.88 -5.53 21.47
N ILE A 273 -6.91 -4.68 21.44
CA ILE A 273 -7.99 -4.71 22.42
C ILE A 273 -8.74 -6.04 22.35
N GLU A 274 -9.07 -6.50 21.14
CA GLU A 274 -9.81 -7.75 20.96
C GLU A 274 -9.04 -8.95 21.50
N VAL A 275 -7.76 -9.10 21.15
CA VAL A 275 -6.97 -10.25 21.61
C VAL A 275 -6.65 -10.19 23.10
N THR A 276 -6.52 -8.99 23.66
CA THR A 276 -6.11 -8.79 25.07
C THR A 276 -7.29 -8.85 26.04
N LEU A 277 -8.44 -8.26 25.66
CA LEU A 277 -9.62 -8.17 26.51
C LEU A 277 -10.67 -9.24 26.18
N GLY A 278 -10.62 -9.84 24.99
CA GLY A 278 -11.66 -10.75 24.50
C GLY A 278 -12.92 -10.03 24.03
N GLU A 279 -12.84 -8.72 23.81
CA GLU A 279 -13.96 -7.85 23.44
C GLU A 279 -13.61 -7.04 22.19
N LYS A 280 -14.55 -6.91 21.25
CA LYS A 280 -14.35 -6.02 20.10
C LYS A 280 -14.25 -4.56 20.55
N ALA A 281 -13.61 -3.73 19.74
CA ALA A 281 -13.60 -2.29 19.95
C ALA A 281 -13.85 -1.52 18.66
N ALA A 282 -14.73 -0.54 18.74
CA ALA A 282 -14.83 0.51 17.74
C ALA A 282 -13.73 1.54 18.04
N VAL A 283 -12.80 1.72 17.11
CA VAL A 283 -11.77 2.76 17.17
C VAL A 283 -11.98 3.65 15.95
N THR A 284 -12.22 4.93 16.19
CA THR A 284 -12.50 5.92 15.13
C THR A 284 -11.59 7.13 15.30
N GLU A 285 -10.86 7.51 14.26
CA GLU A 285 -10.09 8.76 14.27
C GLU A 285 -11.05 9.96 14.13
N THR A 286 -11.12 10.81 15.16
CA THR A 286 -12.02 11.97 15.22
C THR A 286 -11.33 13.30 14.94
N LYS A 287 -10.00 13.34 15.04
CA LYS A 287 -9.13 14.46 14.67
C LYS A 287 -7.87 13.92 14.03
N CYS A 288 -7.33 14.64 13.05
CA CYS A 288 -6.14 14.22 12.33
C CYS A 288 -5.40 15.44 11.75
N TRP A 289 -4.08 15.34 11.64
CA TRP A 289 -3.32 16.30 10.81
C TRP A 289 -3.82 16.35 9.36
N GLY A 290 -4.25 15.20 8.82
CA GLY A 290 -4.88 15.12 7.51
C GLY A 290 -6.25 15.82 7.41
N LEU A 291 -6.84 16.22 8.53
CA LEU A 291 -8.05 17.05 8.64
C LEU A 291 -7.74 18.52 8.99
N GLY A 292 -6.45 18.89 9.08
CA GLY A 292 -6.00 20.21 9.51
C GLY A 292 -5.86 20.40 11.03
N ASP A 293 -6.01 19.34 11.83
CA ASP A 293 -5.74 19.40 13.28
C ASP A 293 -4.22 19.35 13.59
N HIS A 294 -3.84 19.60 14.85
CA HIS A 294 -2.44 19.55 15.31
C HIS A 294 -2.06 18.27 16.08
N HIS A 295 -3.00 17.32 16.18
CA HIS A 295 -2.79 16.01 16.79
C HIS A 295 -3.83 15.03 16.22
N CYS A 296 -3.61 13.74 16.44
CA CYS A 296 -4.61 12.73 16.15
C CYS A 296 -5.42 12.41 17.41
N GLU A 297 -6.74 12.28 17.30
CA GLU A 297 -7.64 11.87 18.40
C GLU A 297 -8.40 10.61 17.96
N PHE A 298 -8.47 9.61 18.83
CA PHE A 298 -9.20 8.37 18.59
C PHE A 298 -10.27 8.14 19.65
N ASP A 299 -11.50 7.92 19.21
CA ASP A 299 -12.63 7.53 20.04
C ASP A 299 -12.68 6.00 20.14
N ILE A 300 -12.42 5.44 21.32
CA ILE A 300 -12.33 3.99 21.55
C ILE A 300 -13.53 3.53 22.38
N LYS A 301 -14.37 2.64 21.85
CA LYS A 301 -15.55 2.07 22.52
C LYS A 301 -15.50 0.55 22.53
N LEU A 302 -15.50 -0.04 23.72
CA LEU A 302 -15.50 -1.49 23.93
C LEU A 302 -16.89 -2.10 23.68
N GLY A 303 -16.93 -3.30 23.12
CA GLY A 303 -18.15 -4.04 22.80
C GLY A 303 -18.82 -3.59 21.49
N GLU A 304 -18.24 -2.63 20.79
CA GLU A 304 -18.76 -2.08 19.52
C GLU A 304 -17.84 -2.44 18.34
N THR A 305 -18.34 -2.26 17.12
CA THR A 305 -17.56 -2.34 15.88
C THR A 305 -17.50 -0.97 15.22
N SER A 306 -16.36 -0.61 14.62
CA SER A 306 -16.23 0.69 13.95
C SER A 306 -16.98 0.68 12.61
N ASP A 307 -18.07 1.43 12.53
CA ASP A 307 -18.78 1.69 11.28
C ASP A 307 -17.99 2.60 10.33
N HIS A 308 -17.08 3.42 10.88
CA HIS A 308 -16.29 4.41 10.13
C HIS A 308 -15.34 3.75 9.12
N TYR A 309 -14.93 2.51 9.37
CA TYR A 309 -14.05 1.73 8.51
C TYR A 309 -14.76 0.51 7.87
N ASP A 310 -16.09 0.45 7.94
CA ASP A 310 -16.87 -0.64 7.35
C ASP A 310 -16.87 -0.53 5.82
N LEU A 311 -16.12 -1.43 5.18
CA LEU A 311 -16.00 -1.53 3.73
C LEU A 311 -17.35 -1.65 3.02
N SER A 312 -18.38 -2.20 3.67
CA SER A 312 -19.71 -2.35 3.07
C SER A 312 -20.54 -1.06 3.08
N LYS A 313 -20.15 -0.09 3.92
CA LYS A 313 -20.82 1.21 4.08
C LYS A 313 -20.08 2.34 3.39
N MET A 314 -18.83 2.12 2.98
CA MET A 314 -18.07 3.09 2.19
C MET A 314 -18.66 3.20 0.79
N ASP A 315 -19.14 4.38 0.41
CA ASP A 315 -19.69 4.61 -0.93
C ASP A 315 -18.55 4.60 -1.95
N SER A 316 -18.58 3.63 -2.87
CA SER A 316 -17.60 3.53 -3.95
C SER A 316 -17.79 4.59 -5.03
N LYS A 317 -18.84 5.42 -4.94
CA LYS A 317 -19.21 6.42 -5.95
C LYS A 317 -18.57 7.79 -5.78
N GLU A 318 -18.02 8.11 -4.61
CA GLU A 318 -17.26 9.36 -4.43
C GLU A 318 -15.82 9.14 -4.87
N PHE A 319 -15.59 9.18 -6.19
CA PHE A 319 -14.28 9.57 -6.68
C PHE A 319 -13.96 10.95 -6.11
N PHE A 320 -12.71 11.12 -5.68
CA PHE A 320 -12.23 12.39 -5.15
C PHE A 320 -12.66 13.54 -6.06
N SER A 321 -13.22 14.58 -5.46
CA SER A 321 -13.39 15.82 -6.20
C SER A 321 -12.02 16.28 -6.71
N GLU A 322 -11.98 17.07 -7.78
CA GLU A 322 -10.71 17.66 -8.27
C GLU A 322 -9.97 18.42 -7.15
N THR A 323 -10.72 19.01 -6.22
CA THR A 323 -10.17 19.67 -5.02
C THR A 323 -9.49 18.67 -4.09
N ASP A 324 -10.09 17.51 -3.84
CA ASP A 324 -9.48 16.49 -2.98
C ASP A 324 -8.23 15.90 -3.64
N ARG A 325 -8.27 15.61 -4.94
CA ARG A 325 -7.09 15.17 -5.70
C ARG A 325 -5.93 16.16 -5.56
N LEU A 326 -6.19 17.45 -5.75
CA LEU A 326 -5.18 18.50 -5.58
C LEU A 326 -4.62 18.52 -4.15
N ARG A 327 -5.46 18.33 -3.13
CA ARG A 327 -5.01 18.23 -1.73
C ARG A 327 -4.08 17.02 -1.52
N PHE A 328 -4.37 15.86 -2.11
CA PHE A 328 -3.47 14.69 -2.04
C PHE A 328 -2.13 14.97 -2.71
N GLU A 329 -2.14 15.53 -3.92
CA GLU A 329 -0.92 15.85 -4.67
C GLU A 329 -0.05 16.86 -3.90
N LEU A 330 -0.65 17.94 -3.37
CA LEU A 330 0.04 18.92 -2.52
C LEU A 330 0.61 18.29 -1.25
N SER A 331 -0.13 17.38 -0.63
CA SER A 331 0.30 16.68 0.57
C SER A 331 1.51 15.78 0.30
N ILE A 332 1.49 15.04 -0.80
CA ILE A 332 2.61 14.19 -1.22
C ILE A 332 3.84 15.04 -1.60
N GLY A 333 3.64 16.18 -2.26
CA GLY A 333 4.70 17.18 -2.48
C GLY A 333 5.33 17.67 -1.17
N ASN A 334 4.51 18.01 -0.18
CA ASN A 334 4.98 18.44 1.14
C ASN A 334 5.71 17.32 1.90
N ILE A 335 5.22 16.08 1.85
CA ILE A 335 5.91 14.91 2.42
C ILE A 335 7.30 14.76 1.78
N SER A 336 7.38 14.83 0.44
CA SER A 336 8.64 14.75 -0.31
C SER A 336 9.61 15.85 0.09
N LYS A 337 9.14 17.09 0.16
CA LYS A 337 9.93 18.24 0.57
C LYS A 337 10.46 18.09 1.99
N ASN A 338 9.64 17.61 2.92
CA ASN A 338 10.04 17.35 4.30
C ASN A 338 11.10 16.25 4.37
N MET A 339 10.96 15.17 3.59
CA MET A 339 12.00 14.14 3.43
C MET A 339 13.30 14.73 2.91
N TYR A 340 13.23 15.57 1.88
CA TYR A 340 14.38 16.22 1.28
C TYR A 340 15.12 17.10 2.29
N ASP A 341 14.38 17.96 2.99
CA ASP A 341 14.93 18.86 4.00
C ASP A 341 15.57 18.08 5.16
N SER A 342 14.97 16.99 5.58
CA SER A 342 15.53 16.14 6.63
C SER A 342 16.81 15.42 6.17
N LEU A 343 16.76 14.71 5.04
CA LEU A 343 17.86 13.85 4.59
C LEU A 343 19.04 14.65 4.04
N LEU A 344 18.79 15.66 3.21
CA LEU A 344 19.84 16.37 2.48
C LEU A 344 20.26 17.68 3.16
N ASN A 345 19.31 18.41 3.74
CA ASN A 345 19.61 19.65 4.46
C ASN A 345 19.84 19.44 5.96
N LYS A 346 19.70 18.20 6.47
CA LYS A 346 19.86 17.85 7.89
C LYS A 346 18.95 18.67 8.81
N LYS A 347 17.82 19.15 8.29
CA LYS A 347 16.83 19.91 9.06
C LYS A 347 15.97 18.93 9.83
N TRP A 348 16.00 19.01 11.15
CA TRP A 348 15.13 18.19 11.98
C TRP A 348 13.70 18.66 11.82
N MET A 349 12.88 17.86 11.14
CA MET A 349 11.49 18.23 10.90
C MET A 349 10.64 17.98 12.14
N ARG A 350 11.01 17.01 12.98
CA ARG A 350 10.25 16.58 14.16
C ARG A 350 11.13 16.48 15.40
N PRO A 351 11.23 17.55 16.23
CA PRO A 351 12.14 17.56 17.37
C PRO A 351 11.85 16.52 18.46
N ALA A 352 10.59 16.08 18.60
CA ALA A 352 10.16 15.22 19.70
C ALA A 352 10.39 13.72 19.44
N ILE A 353 9.98 13.21 18.27
CA ILE A 353 10.17 11.79 17.89
C ILE A 353 11.36 11.54 16.96
N GLY A 354 11.91 12.59 16.35
CA GLY A 354 12.81 12.45 15.22
C GLY A 354 12.08 12.14 13.91
N ASP A 355 12.85 11.99 12.85
CA ASP A 355 12.33 11.83 11.48
C ASP A 355 12.30 10.37 11.00
N PHE A 356 12.62 9.42 11.88
CA PHE A 356 12.83 8.02 11.53
C PHE A 356 12.00 7.09 12.40
N ILE A 357 11.39 6.10 11.75
CA ILE A 357 10.70 4.97 12.37
C ILE A 357 11.45 3.69 12.06
N HIS A 358 11.25 2.68 12.90
CA HIS A 358 11.75 1.34 12.61
C HIS A 358 10.99 0.75 11.39
N ILE A 359 11.68 0.02 10.52
CA ILE A 359 11.10 -0.56 9.29
C ILE A 359 9.94 -1.49 9.55
N SER A 360 9.89 -2.09 10.74
CA SER A 360 8.82 -2.98 11.18
C SER A 360 7.43 -2.36 11.04
N VAL A 361 7.30 -1.07 11.34
CA VAL A 361 6.03 -0.33 11.24
C VAL A 361 5.57 -0.33 9.78
N LEU A 362 6.50 -0.09 8.86
CA LEU A 362 6.22 -0.10 7.43
C LEU A 362 5.94 -1.52 6.91
N GLN A 363 6.75 -2.50 7.33
CA GLN A 363 6.58 -3.90 6.96
C GLN A 363 5.22 -4.41 7.39
N HIS A 364 4.79 -4.15 8.63
CA HIS A 364 3.47 -4.54 9.12
C HIS A 364 2.35 -3.99 8.25
N ILE A 365 2.42 -2.73 7.83
CA ILE A 365 1.40 -2.14 6.95
C ILE A 365 1.40 -2.84 5.60
N LEU A 366 2.55 -2.88 4.93
CA LEU A 366 2.67 -3.41 3.57
C LEU A 366 2.31 -4.89 3.50
N THR A 367 2.85 -5.71 4.41
CA THR A 367 2.53 -7.14 4.43
C THR A 367 1.08 -7.39 4.84
N SER A 368 0.58 -6.71 5.87
CA SER A 368 -0.80 -6.94 6.32
C SER A 368 -1.79 -6.50 5.25
N LEU A 369 -1.52 -5.43 4.50
CA LEU A 369 -2.29 -5.06 3.31
C LEU A 369 -2.16 -6.13 2.21
N LYS A 370 -0.94 -6.46 1.77
CA LYS A 370 -0.69 -7.44 0.70
C LYS A 370 -1.42 -8.77 0.93
N PHE A 371 -1.44 -9.23 2.18
CA PHE A 371 -2.12 -10.48 2.51
C PHE A 371 -3.60 -10.30 2.84
N SER A 372 -4.04 -9.10 3.28
CA SER A 372 -5.45 -8.87 3.60
C SER A 372 -6.36 -8.96 2.39
N ASP A 373 -5.88 -8.77 1.17
CA ASP A 373 -6.62 -9.10 -0.05
C ASP A 373 -5.68 -9.28 -1.25
N PRO A 374 -5.88 -10.26 -2.16
CA PRO A 374 -5.06 -10.42 -3.37
C PRO A 374 -4.96 -9.14 -4.21
N PHE A 375 -6.03 -8.35 -4.22
CA PHE A 375 -6.07 -7.09 -4.93
C PHE A 375 -5.13 -6.03 -4.36
N ASN A 376 -4.78 -6.13 -3.07
CA ASN A 376 -3.92 -5.13 -2.45
C ASN A 376 -2.53 -5.08 -3.08
N SER A 377 -2.10 -6.15 -3.78
CA SER A 377 -0.93 -6.12 -4.66
C SER A 377 -1.04 -5.01 -5.71
N THR A 378 -2.17 -4.98 -6.41
CA THR A 378 -2.44 -4.03 -7.47
C THR A 378 -2.67 -2.63 -6.90
N LEU A 379 -3.40 -2.51 -5.78
CA LEU A 379 -3.57 -1.25 -5.09
C LEU A 379 -2.22 -0.65 -4.65
N LEU A 380 -1.32 -1.47 -4.10
CA LEU A 380 0.04 -1.06 -3.72
C LEU A 380 0.86 -0.64 -4.94
N ALA A 381 0.78 -1.39 -6.05
CA ALA A 381 1.46 -1.03 -7.30
C ALA A 381 0.96 0.32 -7.85
N TYR A 382 -0.35 0.55 -7.90
CA TYR A 382 -0.88 1.85 -8.33
C TYR A 382 -0.49 2.97 -7.35
N ALA A 383 -0.49 2.70 -6.04
CA ALA A 383 -0.05 3.68 -5.03
C ALA A 383 1.42 4.07 -5.20
N GLY A 384 2.25 3.09 -5.53
CA GLY A 384 3.63 3.32 -5.92
C GLY A 384 3.72 4.17 -7.18
N GLN A 385 2.99 3.80 -8.25
CA GLN A 385 3.00 4.51 -9.54
C GLN A 385 2.58 5.97 -9.38
N HIS A 386 1.45 6.20 -8.73
CA HIS A 386 0.96 7.53 -8.42
C HIS A 386 2.00 8.34 -7.62
N TYR A 387 2.60 7.75 -6.57
CA TYR A 387 3.65 8.40 -5.80
C TYR A 387 4.88 8.75 -6.65
N GLY A 388 5.30 7.86 -7.56
CA GLY A 388 6.40 8.10 -8.48
C GLY A 388 6.12 9.28 -9.42
N GLN A 389 4.89 9.38 -9.92
CA GLN A 389 4.50 10.39 -10.91
C GLN A 389 4.41 11.81 -10.33
N ILE A 390 4.10 11.95 -9.04
CA ILE A 390 3.82 13.26 -8.42
C ILE A 390 4.93 13.77 -7.49
N LEU A 391 6.00 12.99 -7.29
CA LEU A 391 7.05 13.41 -6.37
C LEU A 391 7.78 14.66 -6.87
N GLU A 392 7.86 15.69 -6.02
CA GLU A 392 8.59 16.92 -6.31
C GLU A 392 10.10 16.79 -6.06
N ASP A 393 10.80 16.07 -6.92
CA ASP A 393 12.25 15.82 -6.80
C ASP A 393 13.05 16.12 -8.07
N PHE A 394 12.44 16.86 -9.01
CA PHE A 394 13.09 17.33 -10.25
C PHE A 394 14.45 18.00 -10.00
N GLY A 395 14.60 18.70 -8.87
CA GLY A 395 15.89 19.31 -8.48
C GLY A 395 16.98 18.29 -8.14
N ILE A 396 16.64 17.08 -7.69
CA ILE A 396 17.59 15.98 -7.50
C ILE A 396 17.89 15.32 -8.85
N ILE A 397 16.87 14.99 -9.63
CA ILE A 397 17.01 14.37 -10.94
C ILE A 397 17.86 15.25 -11.87
N SER A 398 17.58 16.55 -11.93
CA SER A 398 18.38 17.50 -12.71
C SER A 398 19.83 17.58 -12.25
N ARG A 399 20.09 17.50 -10.93
CA ARG A 399 21.47 17.42 -10.43
C ARG A 399 22.15 16.12 -10.81
N ILE A 400 21.43 15.00 -10.86
CA ILE A 400 21.96 13.71 -11.28
C ILE A 400 22.36 13.77 -12.76
N ILE A 401 21.44 14.21 -13.63
CA ILE A 401 21.66 14.35 -15.07
C ILE A 401 22.89 15.22 -15.34
N ASN A 402 22.93 16.42 -14.75
CA ASN A 402 24.03 17.36 -14.94
C ASN A 402 25.38 16.86 -14.40
N ARG A 403 25.40 16.19 -13.24
CA ARG A 403 26.66 15.70 -12.63
C ARG A 403 27.21 14.45 -13.29
N ARG A 404 26.34 13.67 -13.93
CA ARG A 404 26.70 12.40 -14.58
C ARG A 404 26.89 12.56 -16.09
N GLU A 405 26.73 13.79 -16.60
CA GLU A 405 26.86 14.10 -18.02
C GLU A 405 25.97 13.18 -18.87
N ILE A 406 24.77 12.86 -18.35
CA ILE A 406 23.78 12.08 -19.09
C ILE A 406 23.21 13.00 -20.17
N ASP A 407 23.34 12.61 -21.43
CA ASP A 407 22.81 13.35 -22.59
C ASP A 407 21.29 13.22 -22.67
N ALA A 408 20.62 13.78 -21.67
CA ALA A 408 19.18 13.81 -21.55
C ALA A 408 18.67 15.24 -21.76
N ASN A 409 17.72 15.39 -22.68
CA ASN A 409 16.99 16.63 -22.79
C ASN A 409 16.07 16.75 -21.56
N LEU A 410 16.42 17.58 -20.59
CA LEU A 410 15.63 17.80 -19.36
C LEU A 410 14.17 18.22 -19.63
N LEU A 411 13.86 18.69 -20.85
CA LEU A 411 12.52 19.09 -21.29
C LEU A 411 11.89 18.11 -22.29
N GLY A 412 12.57 17.02 -22.66
CA GLY A 412 12.08 16.03 -23.62
C GLY A 412 12.09 14.62 -23.05
N ALA A 413 11.49 13.68 -23.77
CA ALA A 413 11.57 12.27 -23.45
C ALA A 413 13.03 11.79 -23.47
N MET A 414 13.37 10.93 -22.51
CA MET A 414 14.64 10.23 -22.44
C MET A 414 14.50 8.87 -23.10
N GLU A 415 15.61 8.35 -23.63
CA GLU A 415 15.68 6.95 -24.01
C GLU A 415 15.55 6.06 -22.76
N PHE A 416 14.94 4.88 -22.89
CA PHE A 416 14.68 3.97 -21.77
C PHE A 416 15.95 3.64 -20.95
N GLU A 417 17.06 3.34 -21.62
CA GLU A 417 18.34 3.09 -20.95
C GLU A 417 18.79 4.29 -20.10
N GLN A 418 18.67 5.52 -20.62
CA GLN A 418 19.05 6.74 -19.90
C GLN A 418 18.17 6.96 -18.67
N ALA A 419 16.85 6.75 -18.80
CA ALA A 419 15.90 6.83 -17.69
C ALA A 419 16.23 5.81 -16.58
N CYS A 420 16.53 4.56 -16.95
CA CYS A 420 17.00 3.52 -16.04
C CYS A 420 18.31 3.90 -15.32
N GLN A 421 19.27 4.50 -16.02
CA GLN A 421 20.53 4.98 -15.43
C GLN A 421 20.28 6.13 -14.44
N VAL A 422 19.44 7.11 -14.79
CA VAL A 422 19.05 8.21 -13.89
C VAL A 422 18.45 7.65 -12.61
N LEU A 423 17.54 6.67 -12.71
CA LEU A 423 16.94 6.03 -11.55
C LEU A 423 17.95 5.25 -10.70
N SER A 424 18.90 4.55 -11.32
CA SER A 424 19.98 3.89 -10.58
C SER A 424 20.74 4.89 -9.69
N TYR A 425 21.07 6.07 -10.24
CA TYR A 425 21.73 7.13 -9.46
C TYR A 425 20.82 7.79 -8.44
N TYR A 426 19.52 7.88 -8.72
CA TYR A 426 18.51 8.42 -7.82
C TYR A 426 18.45 7.60 -6.53
N PHE A 427 18.26 6.29 -6.68
CA PHE A 427 18.22 5.36 -5.55
C PHE A 427 19.52 5.37 -4.73
N GLY A 428 20.67 5.53 -5.39
CA GLY A 428 21.97 5.58 -4.70
C GLY A 428 22.29 6.89 -3.96
N ASN A 429 21.55 7.99 -4.19
CA ASN A 429 21.86 9.32 -3.65
C ASN A 429 20.97 9.77 -2.48
N ILE A 430 19.72 9.29 -2.38
CA ILE A 430 18.74 9.83 -1.42
C ILE A 430 18.67 9.01 -0.14
N SER A 431 18.95 7.70 -0.20
CA SER A 431 18.90 6.80 0.96
C SER A 431 20.10 6.94 1.90
N SER A 432 21.18 7.60 1.48
CA SER A 432 22.47 7.47 2.17
C SER A 432 22.64 8.42 3.35
N LEU A 433 22.04 8.11 4.49
CA LEU A 433 22.49 8.62 5.80
C LEU A 433 23.64 7.80 6.41
N SER A 434 23.95 6.60 5.90
CA SER A 434 25.21 5.91 6.24
C SER A 434 25.72 5.07 5.06
N ARG A 435 26.75 5.54 4.35
CA ARG A 435 27.47 4.71 3.38
C ARG A 435 28.58 3.98 4.10
N ILE A 436 28.29 2.76 4.58
CA ILE A 436 29.36 1.83 4.95
C ILE A 436 29.51 0.74 3.86
N HIS A 437 28.45 0.33 3.14
CA HIS A 437 28.56 -0.76 2.14
C HIS A 437 27.68 -0.56 0.90
N SER A 438 28.29 -0.41 -0.30
CA SER A 438 27.71 -0.58 -1.67
C SER A 438 26.47 0.27 -2.05
N PRO A 439 26.17 0.50 -3.35
CA PRO A 439 24.83 0.96 -3.73
C PRO A 439 23.78 -0.12 -3.40
N ASP A 440 22.73 0.27 -2.69
CA ASP A 440 21.60 -0.61 -2.34
C ASP A 440 20.76 -1.03 -3.56
N VAL A 441 20.93 -0.30 -4.67
CA VAL A 441 20.22 -0.55 -5.93
C VAL A 441 21.20 -0.60 -7.09
N VAL A 442 21.15 -1.68 -7.87
CA VAL A 442 21.93 -1.85 -9.11
C VAL A 442 20.97 -2.08 -10.25
N VAL A 443 21.13 -1.31 -11.32
CA VAL A 443 20.35 -1.50 -12.54
C VAL A 443 21.21 -2.21 -13.56
N LYS A 444 20.67 -3.27 -14.16
CA LYS A 444 21.30 -4.05 -15.22
C LYS A 444 20.42 -3.96 -16.46
N GLN A 445 20.91 -3.28 -17.49
CA GLN A 445 20.28 -3.32 -18.82
C GLN A 445 20.35 -4.76 -19.36
N ILE A 446 19.24 -5.24 -19.91
CA ILE A 446 19.17 -6.52 -20.61
C ILE A 446 19.34 -6.28 -22.12
N ASP A 447 18.52 -5.38 -22.66
CA ASP A 447 18.48 -4.91 -24.04
C ASP A 447 17.89 -3.49 -24.08
N ASP A 448 17.61 -2.94 -25.25
CA ASP A 448 17.15 -1.55 -25.40
C ASP A 448 15.74 -1.31 -24.82
N GLU A 449 14.97 -2.37 -24.56
CA GLU A 449 13.57 -2.31 -24.14
C GLU A 449 13.34 -2.89 -22.72
N SER A 450 14.38 -3.43 -22.09
CA SER A 450 14.25 -4.08 -20.79
C SER A 450 15.46 -3.94 -19.85
N ALA A 451 15.16 -3.79 -18.54
CA ALA A 451 16.15 -3.61 -17.49
C ALA A 451 15.73 -4.30 -16.18
N ILE A 452 16.72 -4.75 -15.40
CA ILE A 452 16.49 -5.29 -14.05
C ILE A 452 17.03 -4.33 -13.00
N PHE A 453 16.18 -3.91 -12.07
CA PHE A 453 16.54 -3.22 -10.84
C PHE A 453 16.73 -4.25 -9.72
N ARG A 454 17.92 -4.33 -9.13
CA ARG A 454 18.22 -5.17 -7.97
C ARG A 454 18.26 -4.35 -6.71
N VAL A 455 17.54 -4.75 -5.67
CA VAL A 455 17.45 -4.03 -4.39
C VAL A 455 17.79 -4.97 -3.24
N TRP A 456 18.90 -4.73 -2.52
CA TRP A 456 19.44 -5.68 -1.52
C TRP A 456 18.80 -5.59 -0.14
N GLU A 457 18.35 -4.42 0.29
CA GLU A 457 17.82 -4.20 1.63
C GLU A 457 16.50 -3.41 1.57
N SER A 458 15.51 -3.93 0.84
CA SER A 458 14.19 -3.28 0.72
C SER A 458 13.53 -3.16 2.09
N ALA A 459 13.06 -1.96 2.43
CA ALA A 459 12.35 -1.73 3.69
C ALA A 459 11.08 -2.59 3.81
N ALA A 460 10.44 -2.93 2.68
CA ALA A 460 9.21 -3.71 2.67
C ALA A 460 9.44 -5.20 2.98
N THR A 461 10.60 -5.74 2.61
CA THR A 461 10.79 -7.20 2.55
C THR A 461 12.06 -7.73 3.25
N SER A 462 13.00 -6.85 3.64
CA SER A 462 14.22 -7.26 4.34
C SER A 462 13.92 -8.02 5.63
N GLY A 463 14.65 -9.10 5.88
CA GLY A 463 14.48 -9.95 7.06
C GLY A 463 13.27 -10.89 7.01
N ILE A 464 12.32 -10.66 6.12
CA ILE A 464 11.18 -11.55 5.92
C ILE A 464 11.68 -12.77 5.13
N ASN A 465 11.31 -13.97 5.58
CA ASN A 465 11.55 -15.20 4.82
C ASN A 465 10.34 -16.13 4.97
N LEU A 466 9.46 -16.13 3.97
CA LEU A 466 8.26 -16.95 3.96
C LEU A 466 8.56 -18.44 3.75
N LYS A 467 9.76 -18.81 3.26
CA LYS A 467 10.14 -20.23 3.15
C LYS A 467 10.45 -20.86 4.51
N THR A 468 10.94 -20.08 5.47
CA THR A 468 11.21 -20.61 6.82
C THR A 468 9.94 -21.00 7.57
N VAL A 469 8.79 -20.55 7.08
CA VAL A 469 7.47 -20.83 7.63
C VAL A 469 7.04 -22.27 7.39
N ASP A 470 7.55 -22.92 6.34
CA ASP A 470 7.23 -24.32 5.99
C ASP A 470 7.63 -25.34 7.05
N HIS A 471 8.53 -24.95 7.97
CA HIS A 471 8.97 -25.78 9.08
C HIS A 471 8.17 -25.57 10.37
N VAL A 472 7.28 -24.57 10.39
CA VAL A 472 6.49 -24.24 11.56
C VAL A 472 5.25 -25.12 11.58
N THR A 473 5.34 -26.23 12.33
CA THR A 473 4.28 -27.23 12.58
C THR A 473 2.98 -26.69 13.21
N LEU A 474 2.83 -25.37 13.37
CA LEU A 474 1.66 -24.73 13.98
C LEU A 474 0.37 -24.93 13.16
N PHE A 475 0.48 -25.34 11.89
CA PHE A 475 -0.65 -25.42 10.98
C PHE A 475 -0.67 -26.76 10.21
N PRO A 476 -1.03 -27.89 10.86
CA PRO A 476 -1.19 -29.17 10.17
C PRO A 476 -2.19 -29.06 9.00
N GLY A 477 -1.86 -29.68 7.86
CA GLY A 477 -2.72 -29.75 6.67
C GLY A 477 -2.55 -28.64 5.63
N VAL A 478 -1.47 -27.86 5.66
CA VAL A 478 -1.08 -26.97 4.55
C VAL A 478 -0.04 -27.72 3.72
N GLU A 479 -0.43 -28.26 2.56
CA GLU A 479 0.46 -29.11 1.76
C GLU A 479 1.59 -28.35 1.06
N GLU A 480 1.46 -27.03 0.85
CA GLU A 480 2.54 -26.15 0.41
C GLU A 480 2.09 -24.67 0.53
N PRO A 481 2.98 -23.73 0.84
CA PRO A 481 2.65 -22.31 0.76
C PRO A 481 2.24 -21.95 -0.67
N PRO A 482 1.21 -21.08 -0.86
CA PRO A 482 1.00 -20.46 -2.14
C PRO A 482 2.33 -19.82 -2.52
N LYS A 483 2.67 -19.95 -3.79
CA LYS A 483 3.84 -19.36 -4.41
C LYS A 483 3.76 -17.83 -4.31
N VAL A 484 4.00 -17.28 -3.13
CA VAL A 484 4.09 -15.84 -2.88
C VAL A 484 5.48 -15.44 -3.33
N HIS A 485 5.58 -15.11 -4.61
CA HIS A 485 6.87 -14.77 -5.21
C HIS A 485 7.26 -13.30 -4.96
N MET A 486 6.28 -12.43 -4.67
CA MET A 486 6.40 -10.98 -4.73
C MET A 486 5.67 -10.31 -3.56
N LEU A 487 6.30 -9.33 -2.90
CA LEU A 487 5.76 -8.55 -1.79
C LEU A 487 5.94 -7.04 -1.93
N ASP A 488 6.85 -6.58 -2.80
CA ASP A 488 7.23 -5.17 -2.88
C ASP A 488 6.56 -4.46 -4.06
N ASP A 489 5.24 -4.62 -4.16
CA ASP A 489 4.46 -4.06 -5.27
C ASP A 489 4.50 -2.53 -5.27
N PHE A 490 4.57 -1.91 -4.09
CA PHE A 490 4.68 -0.45 -3.99
C PHE A 490 5.98 0.05 -4.64
N LEU A 491 7.12 -0.61 -4.41
CA LEU A 491 8.37 -0.21 -5.07
C LEU A 491 8.33 -0.49 -6.58
N SER A 492 7.72 -1.61 -7.00
CA SER A 492 7.49 -1.90 -8.43
C SER A 492 6.70 -0.77 -9.10
N GLY A 493 5.59 -0.37 -8.46
CA GLY A 493 4.79 0.78 -8.87
C GLY A 493 5.59 2.07 -8.89
N PHE A 494 6.36 2.35 -7.84
CA PHE A 494 7.17 3.56 -7.77
C PHE A 494 8.18 3.65 -8.91
N ILE A 495 8.90 2.57 -9.23
CA ILE A 495 9.82 2.53 -10.37
C ILE A 495 9.05 2.79 -11.67
N ASN A 496 7.88 2.15 -11.84
CA ASN A 496 7.02 2.34 -13.00
C ASN A 496 6.63 3.81 -13.19
N GLY A 497 6.04 4.43 -12.16
CA GLY A 497 5.61 5.83 -12.22
C GLY A 497 6.73 6.82 -12.42
N ARG A 498 7.98 6.45 -12.11
CA ARG A 498 9.14 7.27 -12.46
C ARG A 498 9.59 7.12 -13.88
N LEU A 499 9.61 5.92 -14.40
CA LEU A 499 9.96 5.70 -15.80
C LEU A 499 8.91 6.38 -16.70
N ASP A 500 7.62 6.31 -16.35
CA ASP A 500 6.54 7.04 -17.03
C ASP A 500 6.76 8.56 -17.11
N LEU A 501 7.49 9.16 -16.17
CA LEU A 501 7.81 10.60 -16.20
C LEU A 501 9.00 10.91 -17.12
N PHE A 502 9.87 9.94 -17.35
CA PHE A 502 11.11 10.14 -18.09
C PHE A 502 10.98 9.78 -19.56
N ILE A 503 10.08 8.86 -19.91
CA ILE A 503 9.97 8.33 -21.28
C ILE A 503 8.55 8.51 -21.83
N GLU A 504 8.42 8.49 -23.15
CA GLU A 504 7.11 8.62 -23.84
C GLU A 504 6.35 7.30 -23.96
N GLU A 505 7.06 6.18 -23.91
CA GLU A 505 6.50 4.83 -24.06
C GLU A 505 5.91 4.30 -22.75
N ASP A 506 4.88 3.46 -22.85
CA ASP A 506 4.28 2.80 -21.70
C ASP A 506 5.31 1.79 -21.13
N VAL A 507 5.62 1.89 -19.83
CA VAL A 507 6.49 0.92 -19.13
C VAL A 507 5.65 0.01 -18.24
N ILE A 508 6.07 -1.24 -18.13
CA ILE A 508 5.57 -2.17 -17.13
C ILE A 508 6.72 -2.58 -16.21
N VAL A 509 6.53 -2.44 -14.90
CA VAL A 509 7.52 -2.91 -13.91
C VAL A 509 6.89 -3.98 -13.03
N ARG A 510 7.57 -5.11 -12.89
CA ARG A 510 7.12 -6.27 -12.10
C ARG A 510 8.25 -6.76 -11.20
N GLU A 511 7.95 -7.06 -9.95
CA GLU A 511 8.87 -7.81 -9.10
C GLU A 511 9.05 -9.23 -9.69
N VAL A 512 10.27 -9.74 -9.81
CA VAL A 512 10.55 -11.09 -10.33
C VAL A 512 11.31 -11.97 -9.33
N LYS A 513 11.96 -11.34 -8.34
CA LYS A 513 12.55 -12.02 -7.17
C LYS A 513 12.32 -11.16 -5.94
N CYS A 514 12.19 -11.79 -4.78
CA CYS A 514 11.95 -11.11 -3.53
C CYS A 514 12.80 -11.67 -2.39
N GLN A 515 13.27 -10.81 -1.48
CA GLN A 515 13.93 -11.27 -0.24
C GLN A 515 13.02 -12.19 0.57
N ALA A 516 11.73 -11.87 0.62
CA ALA A 516 10.72 -12.64 1.32
C ALA A 516 10.53 -14.06 0.78
N SER A 517 10.87 -14.32 -0.49
CA SER A 517 10.89 -15.66 -1.07
C SER A 517 12.25 -16.35 -0.93
N GLY A 518 13.11 -15.86 -0.03
CA GLY A 518 14.40 -16.44 0.33
C GLY A 518 15.56 -16.06 -0.59
N HIS A 519 15.41 -15.04 -1.43
CA HIS A 519 16.52 -14.47 -2.19
C HIS A 519 17.32 -13.47 -1.34
N SER A 520 18.54 -13.14 -1.73
CA SER A 520 19.36 -12.13 -1.04
C SER A 520 18.99 -10.69 -1.37
N HIS A 521 18.11 -10.48 -2.36
CA HIS A 521 17.69 -9.19 -2.88
C HIS A 521 16.32 -9.34 -3.56
N CYS A 522 15.64 -8.22 -3.77
CA CYS A 522 14.53 -8.11 -4.71
C CYS A 522 15.06 -7.79 -6.11
N GLU A 523 14.42 -8.33 -7.16
CA GLU A 523 14.65 -7.94 -8.56
C GLU A 523 13.34 -7.43 -9.13
N PHE A 524 13.38 -6.30 -9.84
CA PHE A 524 12.25 -5.74 -10.57
C PHE A 524 12.60 -5.64 -12.05
N LEU A 525 11.83 -6.30 -12.89
CA LEU A 525 11.95 -6.25 -14.34
C LEU A 525 11.10 -5.09 -14.86
N ALA A 526 11.73 -4.15 -15.54
CA ALA A 526 11.08 -3.07 -16.29
C ALA A 526 11.16 -3.39 -17.79
N GLU A 527 10.04 -3.32 -18.49
CA GLU A 527 9.89 -3.61 -19.92
C GLU A 527 9.02 -2.54 -20.59
N LEU A 528 9.33 -2.13 -21.81
CA LEU A 528 8.44 -1.33 -22.66
C LEU A 528 7.29 -2.21 -23.19
N ASP A 529 6.06 -1.68 -23.26
CA ASP A 529 4.86 -2.39 -23.75
C ASP A 529 4.68 -2.33 -25.28
#